data_AF-A0A812XJ11-F1
#
_entry.id   AF-A0A812XJ11-F1
#
_cell.length_a   1.000
_cell.length_b   1.000
_cell.length_c   1.000
_cell.angle_alpha   90.00
_cell.angle_beta   90.00
_cell.angle_gamma   90.00
#
_symmetry.space_group_name_H-M   'P 1'
#
loop_
_entity.id
_entity.type
_entity.pdbx_description
1 polymer ?
#
loop_
_entity_poly.entity_id
_entity_poly.type
_entity_poly.pdbx_seq_one_letter_code
_entity_poly.pdbx_strand_id
1 'polypeptide(L)'
;MAHAARHVVRAPPPGQFDAIVLGSGVSTAVPQLSHILHGRCDSANTAIRKDGLAVCQEAAENAASKNRRLNVSLLVRYSPADGSRVRHIMVDAGKTMRQAALAALPQYGVKSIDALLLTHGHADAILGMDDLRDLQVTEKVLDDEGQHIGYRLADGAGPMQIISNKMTLDRVREVFPYLHELPDLVRPGVLRRRIAYTEFHEVPHDNAAIDIEGLPIKLFPVWHGGTYVSLGFAFGAEGNSGYPLVYISDIKELPPETAVWLEAAAQSGIDVFMVDALSRTPHPTHMSFDEALELVRRLRPRRSFFVGMDSCAMGDHDEASWLRIIRLLSRSASH
;
A
#
# COMPACT_ATOMS: atom_id res chain seq x y z
N MET A 1 -7.24 -15.82 30.35
CA MET A 1 -8.18 -15.44 29.28
C MET A 1 -8.73 -14.06 29.59
N ALA A 2 -8.08 -13.01 29.10
CA ALA A 2 -8.62 -11.65 29.19
C ALA A 2 -9.62 -11.49 28.04
N HIS A 3 -10.89 -11.31 28.38
CA HIS A 3 -11.95 -11.00 27.43
C HIS A 3 -11.67 -9.60 26.90
N ALA A 4 -10.92 -9.48 25.80
CA ALA A 4 -10.75 -8.22 25.10
C ALA A 4 -12.15 -7.74 24.71
N ALA A 5 -12.54 -6.55 25.17
CA ALA A 5 -13.75 -5.88 24.75
C ALA A 5 -13.76 -5.89 23.21
N ARG A 6 -14.78 -6.50 22.60
CA ARG A 6 -14.93 -6.49 21.15
C ARG A 6 -15.11 -5.03 20.73
N HIS A 7 -14.03 -4.40 20.27
CA HIS A 7 -14.13 -3.13 19.56
C HIS A 7 -15.14 -3.35 18.43
N VAL A 8 -16.25 -2.61 18.47
CA VAL A 8 -17.20 -2.60 17.36
C VAL A 8 -16.49 -1.92 16.21
N VAL A 9 -15.97 -2.73 15.29
CA VAL A 9 -15.38 -2.24 14.06
C VAL A 9 -16.50 -1.60 13.24
N ARG A 10 -16.48 -0.28 13.13
CA ARG A 10 -17.44 0.45 12.31
C ARG A 10 -16.93 0.53 10.87
N ALA A 11 -17.84 0.29 9.93
CA ALA A 11 -17.62 0.63 8.53
C ALA A 11 -17.56 2.17 8.39
N PRO A 12 -16.88 2.68 7.34
CA PRO A 12 -17.00 4.08 6.95
C PRO A 12 -18.47 4.48 6.74
N PRO A 13 -18.84 5.76 6.90
CA PRO A 13 -20.15 6.25 6.48
C PRO A 13 -20.38 6.06 4.96
N PRO A 14 -21.63 5.96 4.50
CA PRO A 14 -21.93 5.89 3.07
C PRO A 14 -21.32 7.05 2.27
N GLY A 15 -20.76 6.76 1.11
CA GLY A 15 -20.04 7.71 0.25
C GLY A 15 -18.66 8.12 0.78
N GLN A 16 -18.14 7.47 1.82
CA GLN A 16 -16.85 7.78 2.42
C GLN A 16 -15.94 6.57 2.49
N PHE A 17 -14.64 6.81 2.60
CA PHE A 17 -13.63 5.79 2.83
C PHE A 17 -12.73 6.14 4.03
N ASP A 18 -12.13 5.11 4.60
CA ASP A 18 -10.96 5.23 5.46
C ASP A 18 -9.76 4.51 4.85
N ALA A 19 -8.57 4.85 5.34
CA ALA A 19 -7.31 4.29 4.87
C ALA A 19 -6.47 3.82 6.06
N ILE A 20 -5.92 2.61 5.95
CA ILE A 20 -5.12 1.94 6.96
C ILE A 20 -3.76 1.62 6.35
N VAL A 21 -2.69 2.11 6.97
CA VAL A 21 -1.32 1.76 6.57
C VAL A 21 -1.04 0.33 7.03
N LEU A 22 -0.85 -0.57 6.07
CA LEU A 22 -0.50 -1.97 6.32
C LEU A 22 1.01 -2.15 6.52
N GLY A 23 1.80 -1.32 5.85
CA GLY A 23 3.24 -1.21 6.06
C GLY A 23 3.77 0.15 5.63
N SER A 24 4.85 0.60 6.28
CA SER A 24 5.47 1.91 6.09
C SER A 24 6.98 1.83 5.86
N GLY A 25 7.51 0.61 5.70
CA GLY A 25 8.93 0.32 5.60
C GLY A 25 9.42 0.22 4.16
N VAL A 26 10.66 -0.21 4.06
CA VAL A 26 11.41 -0.37 2.81
C VAL A 26 11.27 -1.77 2.23
N SER A 27 11.91 -1.99 1.08
CA SER A 27 11.99 -3.28 0.42
C SER A 27 12.49 -4.40 1.34
N THR A 28 13.49 -4.15 2.19
CA THR A 28 14.02 -5.14 3.15
C THR A 28 13.15 -5.34 4.39
N ALA A 29 12.14 -4.51 4.59
CA ALA A 29 11.40 -4.33 5.84
C ALA A 29 12.33 -3.94 7.02
N VAL A 30 11.71 -3.59 8.15
CA VAL A 30 12.39 -3.37 9.43
C VAL A 30 11.76 -4.30 10.46
N PRO A 31 12.53 -5.16 11.13
CA PRO A 31 14.00 -5.26 11.10
C PRO A 31 14.57 -5.89 9.82
N GLN A 32 15.81 -5.51 9.47
CA GLN A 32 16.56 -6.12 8.37
C GLN A 32 17.26 -7.41 8.80
N LEU A 33 17.27 -8.42 7.92
CA LEU A 33 17.89 -9.72 8.23
C LEU A 33 19.38 -9.62 8.58
N SER A 34 20.16 -8.86 7.81
CA SER A 34 21.60 -8.69 8.04
C SER A 34 21.92 -8.02 9.38
N HIS A 35 21.05 -7.11 9.83
CA HIS A 35 21.19 -6.44 11.12
C HIS A 35 21.03 -7.44 12.26
N ILE A 36 20.00 -8.29 12.19
CA ILE A 36 19.67 -9.24 13.27
C ILE A 36 20.60 -10.46 13.26
N LEU A 37 20.85 -11.04 12.09
CA LEU A 37 21.62 -12.29 11.99
C LEU A 37 23.13 -12.08 12.10
N HIS A 38 23.62 -10.89 11.72
CA HIS A 38 25.06 -10.64 11.60
C HIS A 38 25.53 -9.38 12.32
N GLY A 39 24.63 -8.58 12.90
CA GLY A 39 25.00 -7.27 13.46
C GLY A 39 25.62 -6.33 12.41
N ARG A 40 25.35 -6.56 11.12
CA ARG A 40 25.98 -5.85 10.00
C ARG A 40 24.99 -4.89 9.36
N CYS A 41 25.44 -3.66 9.16
CA CYS A 41 24.75 -2.65 8.38
C CYS A 41 25.73 -2.05 7.36
N ASP A 42 25.30 -1.96 6.10
CA ASP A 42 26.14 -1.56 4.97
C ASP A 42 26.34 -0.05 4.88
N SER A 43 25.70 0.74 5.76
CA SER A 43 25.93 2.18 5.84
C SER A 43 27.40 2.48 6.11
N ALA A 44 28.00 3.31 5.27
CA ALA A 44 29.36 3.81 5.42
C ALA A 44 29.50 4.77 6.61
N ASN A 45 28.40 5.34 7.12
CA ASN A 45 28.38 6.24 8.26
C ASN A 45 28.18 5.46 9.56
N THR A 46 29.17 5.51 10.45
CA THR A 46 29.18 4.75 11.72
C THR A 46 28.06 5.13 12.68
N ALA A 47 27.59 6.38 12.70
CA ALA A 47 26.48 6.81 13.56
C ALA A 47 25.16 6.22 13.06
N ILE A 48 24.86 6.45 11.77
CA ILE A 48 23.72 5.85 11.05
C ILE A 48 23.70 4.32 11.21
N ARG A 49 24.88 3.69 11.15
CA ARG A 49 25.03 2.24 11.36
C ARG A 49 24.58 1.82 12.76
N LYS A 50 25.03 2.50 13.81
CA LYS A 50 24.67 2.17 15.20
C LYS A 50 23.18 2.38 15.45
N ASP A 51 22.64 3.49 14.98
CA ASP A 51 21.23 3.83 15.16
C ASP A 51 20.34 2.82 14.42
N GLY A 52 20.68 2.47 13.17
CA GLY A 52 19.97 1.46 12.39
C GLY A 52 19.96 0.06 13.00
N LEU A 53 21.09 -0.36 13.59
CA LEU A 53 21.18 -1.63 14.30
C LEU A 53 20.29 -1.61 15.56
N ALA A 54 20.30 -0.51 16.32
CA ALA A 54 19.46 -0.35 17.50
C ALA A 54 17.96 -0.36 17.16
N VAL A 55 17.56 0.36 16.11
CA VAL A 55 16.18 0.38 15.61
C VAL A 55 15.72 -1.02 15.20
N CYS A 56 16.56 -1.76 14.48
CA CYS A 56 16.24 -3.14 14.10
C CYS A 56 16.16 -4.07 15.31
N GLN A 57 17.09 -3.95 16.26
CA GLN A 57 17.07 -4.78 17.47
C GLN A 57 15.78 -4.56 18.28
N GLU A 58 15.40 -3.29 18.50
CA GLU A 58 14.16 -2.95 19.20
C GLU A 58 12.93 -3.47 18.45
N ALA A 59 12.88 -3.28 17.12
CA ALA A 59 11.78 -3.80 16.29
C ALA A 59 11.67 -5.33 16.31
N ALA A 60 12.78 -6.05 16.49
CA ALA A 60 12.82 -7.50 16.58
C ALA A 60 12.35 -8.00 17.96
N GLU A 61 12.72 -7.31 19.04
CA GLU A 61 12.37 -7.66 20.42
C GLU A 61 10.92 -7.29 20.77
N ASN A 62 10.38 -6.25 20.12
CA ASN A 62 9.04 -5.72 20.39
C ASN A 62 8.13 -5.84 19.15
N ALA A 63 7.29 -6.87 19.15
CA ALA A 63 6.37 -7.14 18.05
C ALA A 63 5.34 -6.02 17.78
N ALA A 64 5.08 -5.16 18.78
CA ALA A 64 4.17 -4.01 18.69
C ALA A 64 4.91 -2.68 18.42
N SER A 65 6.23 -2.72 18.20
CA SER A 65 7.02 -1.53 17.92
C SER A 65 6.59 -0.86 16.62
N LYS A 66 6.54 0.47 16.62
CA LYS A 66 6.39 1.27 15.40
C LYS A 66 7.64 1.21 14.50
N ASN A 67 8.80 0.82 15.04
CA ASN A 67 10.00 0.54 14.26
C ASN A 67 9.89 -0.78 13.49
N ARG A 68 8.90 -1.63 13.81
CA ARG A 68 8.61 -2.80 12.99
C ARG A 68 7.80 -2.41 11.76
N ARG A 69 8.50 -2.17 10.65
CA ARG A 69 7.94 -1.61 9.42
C ARG A 69 7.93 -2.66 8.32
N LEU A 70 6.74 -3.10 7.94
CA LEU A 70 6.53 -4.02 6.82
C LEU A 70 6.68 -3.28 5.48
N ASN A 71 6.82 -4.02 4.37
CA ASN A 71 6.82 -3.41 3.03
C ASN A 71 5.61 -2.49 2.88
N VAL A 72 5.83 -1.38 2.17
CA VAL A 72 4.82 -0.36 2.01
C VAL A 72 3.55 -0.95 1.41
N SER A 73 2.41 -0.65 2.03
CA SER A 73 1.10 -1.11 1.57
C SER A 73 0.00 -0.34 2.29
N LEU A 74 -1.13 -0.15 1.60
CA LEU A 74 -2.28 0.59 2.09
C LEU A 74 -3.55 -0.26 1.91
N LEU A 75 -4.47 -0.20 2.88
CA LEU A 75 -5.83 -0.69 2.74
C LEU A 75 -6.79 0.48 2.77
N VAL A 76 -7.61 0.62 1.73
CA VAL A 76 -8.74 1.54 1.67
C VAL A 76 -10.02 0.74 1.87
N ARG A 77 -10.84 1.14 2.85
CA ARG A 77 -12.21 0.61 3.01
C ARG A 77 -13.17 1.69 2.57
N TYR A 78 -13.98 1.40 1.57
CA TYR A 78 -14.94 2.35 1.01
C TYR A 78 -16.36 1.83 1.19
N SER A 79 -17.26 2.68 1.68
CA SER A 79 -18.69 2.35 1.75
C SER A 79 -19.42 3.08 0.63
N PRO A 80 -19.88 2.38 -0.41
CA PRO A 80 -20.62 3.00 -1.51
C PRO A 80 -21.83 3.80 -1.04
N ALA A 81 -22.12 4.90 -1.74
CA ALA A 81 -23.22 5.79 -1.39
C ALA A 81 -24.62 5.15 -1.54
N ASP A 82 -24.73 4.14 -2.40
CA ASP A 82 -25.97 3.38 -2.64
C ASP A 82 -26.30 2.35 -1.55
N GLY A 83 -25.43 2.23 -0.53
CA GLY A 83 -25.60 1.28 0.57
C GLY A 83 -25.22 -0.15 0.22
N SER A 84 -24.59 -0.39 -0.94
CA SER A 84 -23.98 -1.68 -1.26
C SER A 84 -22.81 -1.99 -0.31
N ARG A 85 -22.28 -3.22 -0.38
CA ARG A 85 -21.31 -3.70 0.61
C ARG A 85 -20.03 -2.85 0.59
N VAL A 86 -19.39 -2.77 1.75
CA VAL A 86 -18.05 -2.17 1.87
C VAL A 86 -17.08 -2.85 0.92
N ARG A 87 -16.30 -2.02 0.20
CA ARG A 87 -15.24 -2.43 -0.70
C ARG A 87 -13.89 -2.27 -0.02
N HIS A 88 -13.06 -3.31 -0.15
CA HIS A 88 -11.71 -3.33 0.40
C HIS A 88 -10.71 -3.30 -0.76
N ILE A 89 -9.97 -2.21 -0.86
CA ILE A 89 -9.00 -1.95 -1.92
C ILE A 89 -7.62 -1.93 -1.29
N MET A 90 -6.74 -2.82 -1.73
CA MET A 90 -5.35 -2.86 -1.26
C MET A 90 -4.45 -2.17 -2.27
N VAL A 91 -3.45 -1.44 -1.81
CA VAL A 91 -2.33 -0.93 -2.61
C VAL A 91 -1.10 -1.75 -2.26
N ASP A 92 -0.55 -2.43 -3.25
CA ASP A 92 0.59 -3.35 -3.18
C ASP A 92 0.40 -4.58 -2.27
N ALA A 93 0.97 -5.70 -2.70
CA ALA A 93 1.02 -6.97 -2.00
C ALA A 93 2.45 -7.51 -1.98
N GLY A 94 3.32 -6.83 -1.24
CA GLY A 94 4.73 -7.21 -1.05
C GLY A 94 4.97 -8.52 -0.30
N LYS A 95 6.23 -8.94 -0.20
CA LYS A 95 6.62 -10.17 0.53
C LYS A 95 6.20 -10.20 2.01
N THR A 96 5.95 -9.05 2.64
CA THR A 96 5.42 -8.98 4.01
C THR A 96 3.88 -8.90 4.09
N MET A 97 3.16 -8.97 2.97
CA MET A 97 1.70 -8.78 2.92
C MET A 97 0.97 -9.73 3.86
N ARG A 98 1.31 -11.02 3.87
CA ARG A 98 0.70 -12.01 4.76
C ARG A 98 0.77 -11.60 6.23
N GLN A 99 1.94 -11.12 6.67
CA GLN A 99 2.13 -10.65 8.03
C GLN A 99 1.29 -9.39 8.31
N ALA A 100 1.28 -8.44 7.38
CA ALA A 100 0.48 -7.22 7.49
C ALA A 100 -1.02 -7.53 7.56
N ALA A 101 -1.49 -8.45 6.72
CA ALA A 101 -2.87 -8.86 6.64
C ALA A 101 -3.35 -9.53 7.94
N LEU A 102 -2.57 -10.48 8.47
CA LEU A 102 -2.87 -11.15 9.74
C LEU A 102 -2.91 -10.17 10.92
N ALA A 103 -2.04 -9.16 10.91
CA ALA A 103 -2.01 -8.14 11.95
C ALA A 103 -3.19 -7.17 11.84
N ALA A 104 -3.49 -6.66 10.64
CA ALA A 104 -4.41 -5.55 10.46
C ALA A 104 -5.86 -5.99 10.16
N LEU A 105 -6.08 -6.89 9.20
CA LEU A 105 -7.43 -7.16 8.66
C LEU A 105 -8.45 -7.59 9.73
N PRO A 106 -8.11 -8.48 10.70
CA PRO A 106 -9.05 -8.85 11.75
C PRO A 106 -9.46 -7.68 12.66
N GLN A 107 -8.55 -6.72 12.89
CA GLN A 107 -8.84 -5.51 13.68
C GLN A 107 -9.86 -4.61 12.99
N TYR A 108 -9.96 -4.70 11.66
CA TYR A 108 -10.89 -3.92 10.84
C TYR A 108 -12.01 -4.77 10.24
N GLY A 109 -12.22 -5.99 10.74
CA GLY A 109 -13.31 -6.87 10.29
C GLY A 109 -13.25 -7.23 8.81
N VAL A 110 -12.08 -7.10 8.18
CA VAL A 110 -11.89 -7.34 6.75
C VAL A 110 -11.65 -8.82 6.52
N LYS A 111 -12.46 -9.41 5.64
CA LYS A 111 -12.42 -10.85 5.31
C LYS A 111 -11.99 -11.14 3.88
N SER A 112 -12.05 -10.14 3.02
CA SER A 112 -11.72 -10.26 1.59
C SER A 112 -11.25 -8.93 1.04
N ILE A 113 -10.45 -8.99 -0.02
CA ILE A 113 -10.02 -7.86 -0.82
C ILE A 113 -10.71 -7.93 -2.18
N ASP A 114 -11.18 -6.78 -2.66
CA ASP A 114 -11.97 -6.65 -3.88
C ASP A 114 -11.14 -6.15 -5.05
N ALA A 115 -10.17 -5.28 -4.76
CA ALA A 115 -9.23 -4.78 -5.74
C ALA A 115 -7.82 -4.67 -5.14
N LEU A 116 -6.82 -4.98 -5.94
CA LEU A 116 -5.41 -4.75 -5.68
C LEU A 116 -4.90 -3.76 -6.73
N LEU A 117 -4.53 -2.57 -6.27
CA LEU A 117 -3.81 -1.58 -7.07
C LEU A 117 -2.31 -1.84 -6.88
N LEU A 118 -1.56 -1.94 -7.97
CA LEU A 118 -0.10 -2.11 -7.89
C LEU A 118 0.61 -0.85 -8.33
N THR A 119 1.52 -0.36 -7.50
CA THR A 119 2.39 0.79 -7.80
C THR A 119 3.38 0.41 -8.90
N HIS A 120 4.08 -0.71 -8.75
CA HIS A 120 5.12 -1.19 -9.65
C HIS A 120 5.44 -2.68 -9.48
N GLY A 121 6.40 -3.19 -10.27
CA GLY A 121 6.71 -4.63 -10.36
C GLY A 121 7.86 -5.14 -9.48
N HIS A 122 8.31 -4.40 -8.46
CA HIS A 122 9.36 -4.90 -7.56
C HIS A 122 8.84 -5.89 -6.52
N ALA A 123 9.78 -6.64 -5.94
CA ALA A 123 9.48 -7.76 -5.08
C ALA A 123 8.67 -7.40 -3.82
N ASP A 124 8.96 -6.24 -3.26
CA ASP A 124 8.29 -5.63 -2.13
C ASP A 124 6.93 -5.01 -2.46
N ALA A 125 6.54 -4.95 -3.74
CA ALA A 125 5.19 -4.60 -4.17
C ALA A 125 4.34 -5.83 -4.58
N ILE A 126 4.96 -6.93 -5.04
CA ILE A 126 4.19 -8.05 -5.66
C ILE A 126 4.42 -9.45 -5.06
N LEU A 127 5.48 -9.72 -4.29
CA LEU A 127 5.80 -11.11 -3.91
C LEU A 127 4.84 -11.77 -2.89
N GLY A 128 3.93 -11.01 -2.30
CA GLY A 128 2.86 -11.54 -1.45
C GLY A 128 1.63 -11.98 -2.22
N MET A 129 1.58 -11.80 -3.55
CA MET A 129 0.37 -12.10 -4.34
C MET A 129 -0.07 -13.58 -4.31
N ASP A 130 0.81 -14.51 -3.96
CA ASP A 130 0.44 -15.93 -3.77
C ASP A 130 -0.60 -16.14 -2.65
N ASP A 131 -0.54 -15.30 -1.61
CA ASP A 131 -1.44 -15.36 -0.44
C ASP A 131 -2.82 -14.71 -0.72
N LEU A 132 -3.05 -14.10 -1.90
CA LEU A 132 -4.36 -13.54 -2.28
C LEU A 132 -5.49 -14.57 -2.26
N ARG A 133 -5.15 -15.87 -2.40
CA ARG A 133 -6.09 -16.99 -2.29
C ARG A 133 -6.84 -17.05 -0.96
N ASP A 134 -6.25 -16.50 0.11
CA ASP A 134 -6.87 -16.41 1.45
C ASP A 134 -7.62 -15.09 1.65
N LEU A 135 -7.46 -14.14 0.73
CA LEU A 135 -8.15 -12.84 0.72
C LEU A 135 -9.40 -12.85 -0.17
N GLN A 136 -9.92 -14.04 -0.48
CA GLN A 136 -11.21 -14.26 -1.09
C GLN A 136 -11.99 -15.32 -0.32
N VAL A 137 -13.28 -15.06 -0.08
CA VAL A 137 -14.15 -16.03 0.57
C VAL A 137 -14.52 -17.11 -0.45
N THR A 138 -14.12 -18.34 -0.16
CA THR A 138 -14.36 -19.51 -1.02
C THR A 138 -15.06 -20.61 -0.25
N GLU A 139 -15.95 -21.31 -0.94
CA GLU A 139 -16.68 -22.46 -0.44
C GLU A 139 -16.24 -23.73 -1.17
N LYS A 140 -16.16 -24.83 -0.44
CA LYS A 140 -15.94 -26.14 -1.04
C LYS A 140 -17.20 -26.57 -1.77
N VAL A 141 -17.03 -27.00 -3.01
CA VAL A 141 -18.07 -27.60 -3.83
C VAL A 141 -17.92 -29.11 -3.79
N LEU A 142 -18.99 -29.79 -3.43
CA LEU A 142 -19.09 -31.25 -3.46
C LEU A 142 -19.91 -31.68 -4.68
N ASP A 143 -19.66 -32.89 -5.19
CA ASP A 143 -20.55 -33.57 -6.12
C ASP A 143 -21.67 -34.33 -5.37
N ASP A 144 -22.51 -35.04 -6.12
CA ASP A 144 -23.68 -35.76 -5.61
C ASP A 144 -23.30 -36.92 -4.68
N GLU A 145 -22.05 -37.39 -4.74
CA GLU A 145 -21.49 -38.44 -3.89
C GLU A 145 -20.78 -37.86 -2.65
N GLY A 146 -20.77 -36.53 -2.51
CA GLY A 146 -20.13 -35.82 -1.40
C GLY A 146 -18.61 -35.66 -1.56
N GLN A 147 -18.04 -35.98 -2.73
CA GLN A 147 -16.63 -35.80 -3.00
C GLN A 147 -16.32 -34.34 -3.33
N HIS A 148 -15.22 -33.82 -2.79
CA HIS A 148 -14.77 -32.47 -3.05
C HIS A 148 -14.24 -32.33 -4.48
N ILE A 149 -14.91 -31.50 -5.28
CA ILE A 149 -14.56 -31.29 -6.68
C ILE A 149 -13.90 -29.94 -6.94
N GLY A 150 -13.99 -28.98 -6.03
CA GLY A 150 -13.34 -27.69 -6.19
C GLY A 150 -13.87 -26.60 -5.28
N TYR A 151 -13.55 -25.35 -5.62
CA TYR A 151 -13.88 -24.17 -4.84
C TYR A 151 -14.71 -23.18 -5.66
N ARG A 152 -15.66 -22.52 -5.03
CA ARG A 152 -16.44 -21.42 -5.62
C ARG A 152 -16.32 -20.18 -4.74
N LEU A 153 -16.33 -18.99 -5.34
CA LEU A 153 -16.45 -17.74 -4.56
C LEU A 153 -17.82 -17.65 -3.87
N ALA A 154 -17.84 -17.26 -2.59
CA ALA A 154 -19.09 -17.13 -1.84
C ALA A 154 -20.03 -16.07 -2.44
N ASP A 155 -21.34 -16.35 -2.39
CA ASP A 155 -22.50 -15.52 -2.77
C ASP A 155 -22.20 -14.19 -3.50
N GLY A 156 -21.95 -14.28 -4.81
CA GLY A 156 -21.89 -13.12 -5.71
C GLY A 156 -20.59 -12.32 -5.69
N ALA A 157 -19.55 -12.77 -4.97
CA ALA A 157 -18.22 -12.20 -5.11
C ALA A 157 -17.67 -12.46 -6.52
N GLY A 158 -17.29 -11.39 -7.22
CA GLY A 158 -16.60 -11.45 -8.51
C GLY A 158 -15.10 -11.72 -8.36
N PRO A 159 -14.37 -11.82 -9.49
CA PRO A 159 -12.91 -11.88 -9.44
C PRO A 159 -12.34 -10.64 -8.72
N MET A 160 -11.22 -10.82 -8.03
CA MET A 160 -10.47 -9.70 -7.46
C MET A 160 -9.81 -8.92 -8.61
N GLN A 161 -10.04 -7.61 -8.65
CA GLN A 161 -9.49 -6.75 -9.70
C GLN A 161 -8.02 -6.46 -9.41
N ILE A 162 -7.13 -6.79 -10.34
CA ILE A 162 -5.70 -6.45 -10.27
C ILE A 162 -5.45 -5.33 -11.28
N ILE A 163 -5.14 -4.12 -10.79
CA ILE A 163 -5.13 -2.91 -11.60
C ILE A 163 -3.75 -2.25 -11.55
N SER A 164 -3.14 -2.06 -12.71
CA SER A 164 -1.88 -1.31 -12.84
C SER A 164 -1.58 -0.98 -14.31
N ASN A 165 -0.42 -0.37 -14.55
CA ASN A 165 0.08 -0.13 -15.90
C ASN A 165 0.60 -1.43 -16.55
N LYS A 166 0.78 -1.37 -17.87
CA LYS A 166 1.28 -2.49 -18.67
C LYS A 166 2.59 -3.08 -18.15
N MET A 167 3.57 -2.23 -17.86
CA MET A 167 4.91 -2.65 -17.41
C MET A 167 4.82 -3.51 -16.15
N THR A 168 4.00 -3.11 -15.19
CA THR A 168 3.80 -3.82 -13.92
C THR A 168 3.04 -5.12 -14.14
N LEU A 169 1.94 -5.09 -14.89
CA LEU A 169 1.14 -6.29 -15.14
C LEU A 169 1.90 -7.34 -15.94
N ASP A 170 2.74 -6.95 -16.89
CA ASP A 170 3.61 -7.88 -17.62
C ASP A 170 4.57 -8.59 -16.66
N ARG A 171 5.20 -7.85 -15.74
CA ARG A 171 6.05 -8.48 -14.70
C ARG A 171 5.26 -9.40 -13.77
N VAL A 172 4.05 -9.02 -13.37
CA VAL A 172 3.19 -9.88 -12.54
C VAL A 172 2.84 -11.18 -13.28
N ARG A 173 2.53 -11.11 -14.58
CA ARG A 173 2.25 -12.30 -15.41
C ARG A 173 3.46 -13.23 -15.52
N GLU A 174 4.67 -12.68 -15.61
CA GLU A 174 5.91 -13.47 -15.62
C GLU A 174 6.14 -14.21 -14.29
N VAL A 175 5.91 -13.53 -13.16
CA VAL A 175 6.18 -14.06 -11.82
C VAL A 175 5.06 -15.01 -11.35
N PHE A 176 3.82 -14.73 -11.72
CA PHE A 176 2.61 -15.43 -11.28
C PHE A 176 1.72 -15.86 -12.45
N PRO A 177 2.21 -16.70 -13.37
CA PRO A 177 1.43 -17.09 -14.56
C PRO A 177 0.09 -17.74 -14.19
N TYR A 178 0.06 -18.49 -13.09
CA TYR A 178 -1.15 -19.17 -12.58
C TYR A 178 -2.23 -18.24 -12.02
N LEU A 179 -1.95 -16.94 -11.79
CA LEU A 179 -2.95 -15.93 -11.41
C LEU A 179 -3.61 -15.29 -12.63
N HIS A 180 -2.94 -15.29 -13.78
CA HIS A 180 -3.45 -14.66 -15.00
C HIS A 180 -4.07 -15.65 -15.98
N GLU A 181 -3.51 -16.85 -16.09
CA GLU A 181 -4.08 -17.90 -16.93
C GLU A 181 -5.52 -18.22 -16.49
N LEU A 182 -6.42 -18.46 -17.46
CA LEU A 182 -7.80 -18.81 -17.18
C LEU A 182 -7.84 -19.91 -16.11
N PRO A 183 -8.53 -19.69 -14.98
CA PRO A 183 -8.51 -20.66 -13.90
C PRO A 183 -9.02 -22.00 -14.41
N ASP A 184 -8.32 -23.09 -14.07
CA ASP A 184 -8.76 -24.44 -14.39
C ASP A 184 -10.11 -24.70 -13.71
N LEU A 185 -11.19 -24.58 -14.48
CA LEU A 185 -12.56 -24.77 -14.00
C LEU A 185 -12.97 -26.23 -14.17
N VAL A 186 -13.55 -26.80 -13.12
CA VAL A 186 -14.23 -28.10 -13.20
C VAL A 186 -15.57 -27.96 -13.91
N ARG A 187 -16.25 -26.85 -13.65
CA ARG A 187 -17.49 -26.39 -14.30
C ARG A 187 -17.62 -24.88 -14.08
N PRO A 188 -18.54 -24.18 -14.77
CA PRO A 188 -18.71 -22.73 -14.62
C PRO A 188 -18.78 -22.30 -13.13
N GLY A 189 -17.90 -21.37 -12.74
CA GLY A 189 -17.81 -20.86 -11.37
C GLY A 189 -17.24 -21.83 -10.33
N VAL A 190 -16.62 -22.95 -10.72
CA VAL A 190 -15.97 -23.89 -9.78
C VAL A 190 -14.51 -24.10 -10.18
N LEU A 191 -13.60 -23.50 -9.42
CA LEU A 191 -12.15 -23.62 -9.54
C LEU A 191 -11.70 -25.02 -9.10
N ARG A 192 -10.87 -25.70 -9.89
CA ARG A 192 -10.30 -27.00 -9.52
C ARG A 192 -9.38 -26.91 -8.31
N ARG A 193 -8.66 -25.80 -8.18
CA ARG A 193 -7.68 -25.55 -7.10
C ARG A 193 -8.04 -24.28 -6.35
N ARG A 194 -7.62 -24.20 -5.08
CA ARG A 194 -7.74 -22.99 -4.28
C ARG A 194 -6.63 -22.01 -4.63
N ILE A 195 -6.87 -21.25 -5.70
CA ILE A 195 -6.07 -20.11 -6.15
C ILE A 195 -6.93 -18.85 -6.07
N ALA A 196 -6.32 -17.68 -6.06
CA ALA A 196 -7.08 -16.45 -6.19
C ALA A 196 -7.75 -16.40 -7.57
N TYR A 197 -9.03 -16.05 -7.61
CA TYR A 197 -9.72 -15.76 -8.85
C TYR A 197 -9.59 -14.27 -9.14
N THR A 198 -8.77 -13.93 -10.11
CA THR A 198 -8.36 -12.54 -10.40
C THR A 198 -8.70 -12.15 -11.83
N GLU A 199 -8.95 -10.87 -12.05
CA GLU A 199 -9.11 -10.27 -13.37
C GLU A 199 -8.15 -9.07 -13.47
N PHE A 200 -7.38 -9.02 -14.56
CA PHE A 200 -6.32 -8.04 -14.74
C PHE A 200 -6.81 -6.87 -15.58
N HIS A 201 -6.71 -5.66 -15.05
CA HIS A 201 -7.12 -4.42 -15.71
C HIS A 201 -5.90 -3.54 -15.97
N GLU A 202 -5.48 -3.50 -17.23
CA GLU A 202 -4.42 -2.61 -17.67
C GLU A 202 -4.95 -1.19 -17.82
N VAL A 203 -4.23 -0.23 -17.24
CA VAL A 203 -4.51 1.19 -17.42
C VAL A 203 -3.34 1.93 -18.08
N PRO A 204 -3.61 3.06 -18.77
CA PRO A 204 -2.55 3.95 -19.24
C PRO A 204 -1.63 4.40 -18.10
N HIS A 205 -0.33 4.50 -18.36
CA HIS A 205 0.67 4.87 -17.36
C HIS A 205 0.73 6.39 -17.11
N ASP A 206 0.27 7.20 -18.06
CA ASP A 206 0.44 8.65 -18.10
C ASP A 206 -0.64 9.41 -17.33
N ASN A 207 -1.88 8.90 -17.29
CA ASN A 207 -2.98 9.63 -16.64
C ASN A 207 -4.30 8.86 -16.44
N ALA A 208 -4.27 7.65 -15.90
CA ALA A 208 -5.48 6.85 -15.77
C ALA A 208 -6.45 7.34 -14.70
N ALA A 209 -7.74 7.10 -14.94
CA ALA A 209 -8.80 7.25 -13.96
C ALA A 209 -9.68 6.00 -13.99
N ILE A 210 -9.98 5.47 -12.81
CA ILE A 210 -10.87 4.33 -12.61
C ILE A 210 -11.94 4.70 -11.59
N ASP A 211 -13.03 3.94 -11.60
CA ASP A 211 -14.07 4.02 -10.59
C ASP A 211 -14.27 2.64 -9.98
N ILE A 212 -14.19 2.56 -8.65
CA ILE A 212 -14.52 1.35 -7.90
C ILE A 212 -15.83 1.64 -7.13
N GLU A 213 -16.94 1.37 -7.81
CA GLU A 213 -18.30 1.45 -7.26
C GLU A 213 -18.66 2.84 -6.69
N GLY A 214 -18.29 3.88 -7.43
CA GLY A 214 -18.50 5.28 -7.06
C GLY A 214 -17.34 5.89 -6.28
N LEU A 215 -16.25 5.16 -6.04
CA LEU A 215 -14.99 5.75 -5.58
C LEU A 215 -14.10 6.06 -6.80
N PRO A 216 -13.99 7.35 -7.21
CA PRO A 216 -13.06 7.75 -8.25
C PRO A 216 -11.62 7.65 -7.72
N ILE A 217 -10.75 7.03 -8.52
CA ILE A 217 -9.32 6.88 -8.23
C ILE A 217 -8.54 7.30 -9.46
N LYS A 218 -7.67 8.28 -9.28
CA LYS A 218 -6.69 8.67 -10.29
C LYS A 218 -5.38 7.92 -10.07
N LEU A 219 -4.80 7.40 -11.14
CA LEU A 219 -3.47 6.83 -11.17
C LEU A 219 -2.58 7.74 -12.02
N PHE A 220 -1.37 8.01 -11.56
CA PHE A 220 -0.45 8.92 -12.25
C PHE A 220 1.00 8.42 -12.12
N PRO A 221 1.86 8.67 -13.12
CA PRO A 221 3.21 8.14 -13.11
C PRO A 221 4.11 8.93 -12.15
N VAL A 222 5.01 8.22 -11.50
CA VAL A 222 6.15 8.79 -10.76
C VAL A 222 7.43 8.07 -11.15
N TRP A 223 8.58 8.75 -11.11
CA TRP A 223 9.85 8.14 -11.47
C TRP A 223 10.56 7.58 -10.25
N HIS A 224 10.78 6.28 -10.24
CA HIS A 224 11.42 5.52 -9.18
C HIS A 224 12.90 5.22 -9.54
N GLY A 225 13.61 6.28 -9.93
CA GLY A 225 15.01 6.22 -10.40
C GLY A 225 15.14 6.00 -11.91
N GLY A 226 15.88 6.90 -12.57
CA GLY A 226 16.00 6.89 -14.02
C GLY A 226 14.64 6.98 -14.70
N THR A 227 14.36 6.05 -15.63
CA THR A 227 13.09 6.00 -16.37
C THR A 227 12.14 4.90 -15.85
N TYR A 228 12.41 4.29 -14.69
CA TYR A 228 11.52 3.28 -14.14
C TYR A 228 10.27 3.94 -13.56
N VAL A 229 9.10 3.49 -14.00
CA VAL A 229 7.81 4.11 -13.66
C VAL A 229 7.15 3.31 -12.53
N SER A 230 6.87 4.01 -11.44
CA SER A 230 5.91 3.60 -10.40
C SER A 230 4.63 4.43 -10.56
N LEU A 231 3.56 4.05 -9.86
CA LEU A 231 2.28 4.75 -9.87
C LEU A 231 1.97 5.37 -8.51
N GLY A 232 1.56 6.63 -8.52
CA GLY A 232 0.85 7.27 -7.42
C GLY A 232 -0.66 7.17 -7.61
N PHE A 233 -1.38 7.32 -6.51
CA PHE A 233 -2.84 7.17 -6.44
C PHE A 233 -3.48 8.37 -5.74
N ALA A 234 -4.56 8.90 -6.30
CA ALA A 234 -5.39 9.91 -5.63
C ALA A 234 -6.84 9.42 -5.55
N PHE A 235 -7.33 9.30 -4.32
CA PHE A 235 -8.62 8.73 -3.98
C PHE A 235 -9.61 9.83 -3.62
N GLY A 236 -10.80 9.75 -4.24
CA GLY A 236 -11.86 10.73 -4.04
C GLY A 236 -11.53 12.03 -4.75
N ALA A 237 -12.19 12.29 -5.88
CA ALA A 237 -12.37 13.64 -6.40
C ALA A 237 -13.46 13.60 -7.48
N GLU A 238 -14.53 14.36 -7.25
CA GLU A 238 -15.36 14.91 -8.33
C GLU A 238 -15.73 16.35 -7.93
N GLY A 239 -15.47 17.31 -8.81
CA GLY A 239 -15.73 18.74 -8.60
C GLY A 239 -14.62 19.51 -7.86
N ASN A 240 -14.95 20.68 -7.30
CA ASN A 240 -14.01 21.62 -6.64
C ASN A 240 -13.67 21.24 -5.19
N SER A 241 -13.86 19.98 -4.78
CA SER A 241 -13.82 19.55 -3.38
C SER A 241 -12.44 19.07 -2.90
N GLY A 242 -11.44 19.06 -3.79
CA GLY A 242 -10.09 18.55 -3.50
C GLY A 242 -10.03 17.02 -3.42
N TYR A 243 -8.86 16.51 -3.02
CA TYR A 243 -8.58 15.08 -2.87
C TYR A 243 -8.47 14.68 -1.39
N PRO A 244 -9.35 13.79 -0.87
CA PRO A 244 -9.23 13.30 0.50
C PRO A 244 -7.92 12.54 0.78
N LEU A 245 -7.38 11.81 -0.21
CA LEU A 245 -6.11 11.10 -0.07
C LEU A 245 -5.31 11.11 -1.37
N VAL A 246 -4.05 11.52 -1.29
CA VAL A 246 -3.03 11.26 -2.31
C VAL A 246 -1.93 10.40 -1.70
N TYR A 247 -1.60 9.30 -2.35
CA TYR A 247 -0.62 8.30 -1.90
C TYR A 247 0.43 8.08 -3.00
N ILE A 248 1.70 8.28 -2.64
CA ILE A 248 2.84 8.04 -3.52
C ILE A 248 3.90 7.29 -2.72
N SER A 249 4.17 6.03 -3.07
CA SER A 249 5.37 5.32 -2.61
C SER A 249 6.40 5.24 -3.71
N ASP A 250 7.64 4.88 -3.35
CA ASP A 250 8.71 4.54 -4.30
C ASP A 250 8.88 5.61 -5.38
N ILE A 251 9.27 6.82 -4.97
CA ILE A 251 9.43 7.95 -5.88
C ILE A 251 10.79 8.60 -5.65
N LYS A 252 11.53 8.86 -6.73
CA LYS A 252 12.66 9.79 -6.73
C LYS A 252 12.26 11.16 -7.24
N GLU A 253 11.58 11.19 -8.38
CA GLU A 253 11.26 12.41 -9.12
C GLU A 253 9.83 12.37 -9.68
N LEU A 254 9.23 13.55 -9.83
CA LEU A 254 7.94 13.71 -10.48
C LEU A 254 8.16 13.98 -11.97
N PRO A 255 7.52 13.22 -12.89
CA PRO A 255 7.40 13.62 -14.28
C PRO A 255 6.80 15.04 -14.39
N PRO A 256 7.20 15.86 -15.37
CA PRO A 256 6.70 17.24 -15.50
C PRO A 256 5.17 17.33 -15.52
N GLU A 257 4.50 16.45 -16.24
CA GLU A 257 3.03 16.38 -16.29
C GLU A 257 2.38 16.03 -14.95
N THR A 258 2.97 15.08 -14.21
CA THR A 258 2.52 14.72 -12.86
C THR A 258 2.73 15.87 -11.89
N ALA A 259 3.85 16.58 -11.97
CA ALA A 259 4.12 17.74 -11.13
C ALA A 259 3.08 18.85 -11.34
N VAL A 260 2.78 19.18 -12.60
CA VAL A 260 1.74 20.17 -12.96
C VAL A 260 0.37 19.74 -12.43
N TRP A 261 -0.02 18.49 -12.65
CA TRP A 261 -1.30 17.98 -12.14
C TRP A 261 -1.37 18.00 -10.62
N LEU A 262 -0.31 17.55 -9.92
CA LEU A 262 -0.29 17.47 -8.47
C LEU A 262 -0.33 18.86 -7.82
N GLU A 263 0.31 19.86 -8.43
CA GLU A 263 0.20 21.26 -8.01
C GLU A 263 -1.22 21.81 -8.21
N ALA A 264 -1.88 21.49 -9.32
CA ALA A 264 -3.28 21.85 -9.54
C ALA A 264 -4.22 21.15 -8.55
N ALA A 265 -3.98 19.86 -8.26
CA ALA A 265 -4.71 19.10 -7.25
C ALA A 265 -4.55 19.73 -5.85
N ALA A 266 -3.34 20.17 -5.51
CA ALA A 266 -3.06 20.87 -4.25
C ALA A 266 -3.81 22.21 -4.12
N GLN A 267 -4.03 22.93 -5.22
CA GLN A 267 -4.82 24.17 -5.21
C GLN A 267 -6.29 23.92 -4.86
N SER A 268 -6.85 22.79 -5.30
CA SER A 268 -8.19 22.33 -4.90
C SER A 268 -8.23 21.76 -3.48
N GLY A 269 -7.07 21.49 -2.88
CA GLY A 269 -6.90 20.97 -1.53
C GLY A 269 -6.60 19.47 -1.50
N ILE A 270 -5.65 19.08 -0.64
CA ILE A 270 -5.36 17.68 -0.32
C ILE A 270 -5.50 17.49 1.19
N ASP A 271 -6.42 16.62 1.63
CA ASP A 271 -6.65 16.39 3.07
C ASP A 271 -5.55 15.54 3.71
N VAL A 272 -5.12 14.50 2.99
CA VAL A 272 -4.05 13.59 3.42
C VAL A 272 -3.11 13.34 2.25
N PHE A 273 -1.82 13.60 2.45
CA PHE A 273 -0.77 13.29 1.48
C PHE A 273 0.26 12.33 2.08
N MET A 274 0.27 11.09 1.61
CA MET A 274 1.25 10.08 1.98
C MET A 274 2.34 10.02 0.91
N VAL A 275 3.60 10.15 1.30
CA VAL A 275 4.72 10.22 0.36
C VAL A 275 5.95 9.44 0.85
N ASP A 276 6.67 8.84 -0.10
CA ASP A 276 7.96 8.21 0.11
C ASP A 276 8.98 9.16 0.77
N ALA A 277 9.66 8.65 1.79
CA ALA A 277 10.82 9.28 2.42
C ALA A 277 11.72 8.17 2.93
N LEU A 278 12.66 7.74 2.09
CA LEU A 278 13.49 6.58 2.38
C LEU A 278 14.42 6.80 3.57
N SER A 279 15.13 7.92 3.53
CA SER A 279 16.34 8.16 4.32
C SER A 279 16.61 9.65 4.46
N ARG A 280 17.37 10.06 5.49
CA ARG A 280 17.88 11.44 5.60
C ARG A 280 19.03 11.74 4.63
N THR A 281 19.57 10.73 3.96
CA THR A 281 20.60 10.88 2.94
C THR A 281 19.99 10.70 1.55
N PRO A 282 20.50 11.40 0.51
CA PRO A 282 20.05 11.19 -0.87
C PRO A 282 20.16 9.73 -1.29
N HIS A 283 19.17 9.28 -2.06
CA HIS A 283 19.13 7.95 -2.68
C HIS A 283 18.89 8.08 -4.19
N PRO A 284 19.44 7.18 -5.04
CA PRO A 284 19.25 7.25 -6.50
C PRO A 284 17.82 6.96 -6.96
N THR A 285 17.04 6.18 -6.21
CA THR A 285 15.69 5.73 -6.64
C THR A 285 14.56 6.21 -5.74
N HIS A 286 14.87 6.86 -4.62
CA HIS A 286 13.89 7.31 -3.64
C HIS A 286 14.16 8.75 -3.20
N MET A 287 13.10 9.44 -2.79
CA MET A 287 13.18 10.71 -2.11
C MET A 287 13.81 10.50 -0.74
N SER A 288 14.78 11.36 -0.44
CA SER A 288 15.20 11.59 0.92
C SER A 288 14.12 12.33 1.71
N PHE A 289 14.24 12.32 3.03
CA PHE A 289 13.36 13.05 3.93
C PHE A 289 13.26 14.54 3.59
N ASP A 290 14.38 15.18 3.23
CA ASP A 290 14.40 16.60 2.91
C ASP A 290 13.69 16.90 1.58
N GLU A 291 13.89 16.06 0.55
CA GLU A 291 13.18 16.14 -0.74
C GLU A 291 11.66 15.96 -0.55
N ALA A 292 11.26 14.94 0.23
CA ALA A 292 9.86 14.69 0.54
C ALA A 292 9.24 15.84 1.34
N LEU A 293 9.97 16.42 2.30
CA LEU A 293 9.53 17.55 3.10
C LEU A 293 9.39 18.83 2.26
N GLU A 294 10.27 19.07 1.29
CA GLU A 294 10.13 20.15 0.33
C GLU A 294 8.86 20.00 -0.51
N LEU A 295 8.57 18.79 -0.99
CA LEU A 295 7.34 18.50 -1.71
C LEU A 295 6.10 18.77 -0.85
N VAL A 296 6.10 18.32 0.41
CA VAL A 296 5.01 18.60 1.37
C VAL A 296 4.84 20.10 1.58
N ARG A 297 5.93 20.87 1.73
CA ARG A 297 5.87 22.34 1.88
C ARG A 297 5.30 23.04 0.65
N ARG A 298 5.62 22.54 -0.54
CA ARG A 298 5.11 23.07 -1.81
C ARG A 298 3.61 22.80 -1.95
N LEU A 299 3.16 21.58 -1.68
CA LEU A 299 1.76 21.17 -1.88
C LEU A 299 0.82 21.60 -0.72
N ARG A 300 1.35 21.87 0.47
CA ARG A 300 0.59 22.32 1.66
C ARG A 300 -0.67 21.47 1.97
N PRO A 301 -0.58 20.13 2.00
CA PRO A 301 -1.72 19.28 2.38
C PRO A 301 -2.10 19.53 3.84
N ARG A 302 -3.36 19.25 4.21
CA ARG A 302 -3.84 19.44 5.60
C ARG A 302 -3.12 18.53 6.58
N ARG A 303 -2.82 17.30 6.15
CA ARG A 303 -2.00 16.31 6.87
C ARG A 303 -1.11 15.61 5.88
N SER A 304 0.10 15.26 6.31
CA SER A 304 0.98 14.39 5.54
C SER A 304 1.41 13.20 6.35
N PHE A 305 1.88 12.15 5.70
CA PHE A 305 2.50 10.98 6.33
C PHE A 305 3.67 10.52 5.45
N PHE A 306 4.73 10.01 6.08
CA PHE A 306 5.86 9.46 5.37
C PHE A 306 5.78 7.94 5.37
N VAL A 307 6.13 7.33 4.24
CA VAL A 307 6.21 5.88 4.02
C VAL A 307 7.56 5.55 3.38
N GLY A 308 7.86 4.26 3.20
CA GLY A 308 9.14 3.83 2.62
C GLY A 308 10.33 4.02 3.57
N MET A 309 10.13 4.14 4.89
CA MET A 309 11.15 4.60 5.83
C MET A 309 12.13 3.49 6.24
N ASP A 310 13.43 3.67 5.96
CA ASP A 310 14.48 2.72 6.33
C ASP A 310 14.78 2.72 7.84
N SER A 311 15.52 1.72 8.33
CA SER A 311 15.99 1.73 9.73
C SER A 311 17.25 2.55 9.93
N CYS A 312 18.19 2.47 8.99
CA CYS A 312 19.53 3.02 9.12
C CYS A 312 19.54 4.54 9.20
N ALA A 313 19.14 5.18 8.11
CA ALA A 313 19.39 6.58 7.85
C ALA A 313 18.18 7.46 8.13
N MET A 314 16.98 6.89 8.23
CA MET A 314 15.82 7.56 8.78
C MET A 314 15.83 7.53 10.32
N GLY A 315 16.18 6.39 10.92
CA GLY A 315 16.24 6.19 12.37
C GLY A 315 14.90 5.78 12.97
N ASP A 316 14.65 6.19 14.22
CA ASP A 316 13.44 5.84 14.97
C ASP A 316 12.16 6.38 14.32
N HIS A 317 11.08 5.59 14.39
CA HIS A 317 9.82 5.88 13.73
C HIS A 317 9.20 7.18 14.24
N ASP A 318 9.18 7.45 15.54
CA ASP A 318 8.54 8.64 16.10
C ASP A 318 9.41 9.89 15.92
N GLU A 319 10.72 9.75 15.74
CA GLU A 319 11.59 10.85 15.30
C GLU A 319 11.39 11.21 13.83
N ALA A 320 11.05 10.24 12.99
CA ALA A 320 10.68 10.43 11.59
C ALA A 320 9.21 10.87 11.42
N SER A 321 8.33 10.49 12.35
CA SER A 321 6.87 10.68 12.28
C SER A 321 6.40 11.86 13.12
N TRP A 322 6.24 13.02 12.48
CA TRP A 322 5.37 14.16 12.85
C TRP A 322 5.57 14.93 14.17
N LEU A 323 5.91 14.31 15.32
CA LEU A 323 5.87 15.00 16.62
C LEU A 323 6.92 16.12 16.80
N ARG A 324 8.01 16.12 16.02
CA ARG A 324 9.02 17.21 16.03
C ARG A 324 8.81 18.28 14.95
N ILE A 325 8.13 17.98 13.84
CA ILE A 325 8.10 18.83 12.64
C ILE A 325 7.10 20.00 12.78
N ILE A 326 5.99 19.83 13.52
CA ILE A 326 5.05 20.92 13.82
C ILE A 326 5.72 22.07 14.59
N ARG A 327 6.71 21.77 15.44
CA ARG A 327 7.46 22.79 16.19
C ARG A 327 8.42 23.62 15.32
N LEU A 328 8.82 23.11 14.15
CA LEU A 328 9.69 23.81 13.21
C LEU A 328 8.89 24.64 12.21
N LEU A 329 7.78 24.12 11.67
CA LEU A 329 6.95 24.83 10.69
C LEU A 329 6.10 25.96 11.31
N SER A 330 5.82 25.91 12.61
CA SER A 330 5.18 27.01 13.34
C SER A 330 6.13 28.15 13.74
N ARG A 331 7.46 27.96 13.64
CA ARG A 331 8.47 28.98 13.97
C ARG A 331 8.98 29.77 12.77
N SER A 332 8.74 29.30 11.56
CA SER A 332 9.16 29.96 10.31
C SER A 332 8.07 30.82 9.65
N ALA A 333 6.91 30.99 10.30
CA ALA A 333 5.81 31.87 9.85
C ALA A 333 5.79 33.24 10.55
N SER A 334 6.87 33.59 11.24
CA SER A 334 7.05 34.87 11.91
C SER A 334 8.41 35.46 11.57
N HIS A 335 8.59 35.84 10.31
CA HIS A 335 9.48 36.92 9.84
C HIS A 335 8.99 37.42 8.48
#